data_AF-A0A2W5ND54-F1
#
_entry.id   AF-A0A2W5ND54-F1
#
_cell.length_a   1.000
_cell.length_b   1.000
_cell.length_c   1.000
_cell.angle_alpha   90.00
_cell.angle_beta   90.00
_cell.angle_gamma   90.00
#
_symmetry.space_group_name_H-M   'P 1'
#
loop_
_entity.id
_entity.type
_entity.pdbx_description
1 polymer ?
#
loop_
_entity_poly.entity_id
_entity_poly.type
_entity_poly.pdbx_seq_one_letter_code
_entity_poly.pdbx_strand_id
1 'polypeptide(L)'
;MEGAVIAGLISLAIGAVVLSVGWNHWRYRKQETLNLLEAAILRSTGEAPLPLTKLDWFLKNLQAVLGFILGPLFILAGVAIILGELELL
;
A
#
# COMPACT_ATOMS: atom_id res chain seq x y z
N MET A 1 -14.11 -4.20 24.71
CA MET A 1 -14.19 -2.74 24.55
C MET A 1 -12.87 -2.14 24.06
N GLU A 2 -11.89 -1.76 24.90
CA GLU A 2 -10.72 -0.99 24.39
C GLU A 2 -9.89 -1.71 23.31
N GLY A 3 -9.61 -3.00 23.49
CA GLY A 3 -8.76 -3.75 22.56
C GLY A 3 -9.33 -3.86 21.13
N ALA A 4 -10.65 -3.97 21.00
CA ALA A 4 -11.31 -4.09 19.71
C ALA A 4 -11.38 -2.73 18.97
N VAL A 5 -11.63 -1.65 19.71
CA VAL A 5 -11.53 -0.28 19.16
C VAL A 5 -10.10 0.01 18.67
N ILE A 6 -9.09 -0.38 19.45
CA ILE A 6 -7.68 -0.27 19.05
C ILE A 6 -7.41 -1.09 17.77
N ALA A 7 -7.89 -2.33 17.70
CA ALA A 7 -7.75 -3.16 16.50
C ALA A 7 -8.42 -2.52 15.27
N GLY A 8 -9.60 -1.94 15.44
CA GLY A 8 -10.31 -1.20 14.40
C GLY A 8 -9.51 0.01 13.91
N LEU A 9 -8.96 0.82 14.81
CA LEU A 9 -8.11 1.97 14.47
C LEU A 9 -6.82 1.55 13.76
N ILE A 10 -6.18 0.46 14.19
CA ILE A 10 -5.02 -0.12 13.51
C ILE A 10 -5.40 -0.55 12.10
N SER A 11 -6.54 -1.23 11.92
CA SER A 11 -7.04 -1.64 10.60
C SER A 11 -7.28 -0.44 9.70
N LEU A 12 -7.87 0.64 10.22
CA LEU A 12 -8.04 1.90 9.47
C LEU A 12 -6.71 2.50 9.04
N ALA A 13 -5.74 2.55 9.95
CA ALA A 13 -4.41 3.09 9.66
C ALA A 13 -3.70 2.26 8.57
N ILE A 14 -3.74 0.93 8.67
CA ILE A 14 -3.20 0.03 7.65
C ILE A 14 -3.89 0.27 6.31
N GLY A 15 -5.23 0.32 6.30
CA GLY A 15 -5.98 0.54 5.07
C GLY A 15 -5.67 1.88 4.39
N ALA A 16 -5.55 2.95 5.17
CA ALA A 16 -5.16 4.27 4.68
C ALA A 16 -3.74 4.27 4.10
N VAL A 17 -2.78 3.62 4.76
CA VAL A 17 -1.39 3.50 4.27
C VAL A 17 -1.35 2.68 2.99
N VAL A 18 -2.01 1.52 2.95
CA VAL A 18 -2.04 0.64 1.77
C VAL A 18 -2.70 1.33 0.58
N LEU A 19 -3.82 2.03 0.80
CA LEU A 19 -4.48 2.82 -0.22
C LEU A 19 -3.57 3.95 -0.73
N SER A 20 -2.87 4.63 0.16
CA SER A 20 -1.93 5.70 -0.18
C SER A 20 -0.75 5.17 -1.00
N VAL A 21 -0.22 4.00 -0.67
CA VAL A 21 0.85 3.33 -1.43
C VAL A 21 0.36 2.94 -2.83
N GLY A 22 -0.85 2.40 -2.93
CA GLY A 22 -1.47 2.06 -4.21
C GLY A 22 -1.72 3.29 -5.09
N TRP A 23 -2.23 4.36 -4.48
CA TRP A 23 -2.43 5.66 -5.13
C TRP A 23 -1.12 6.27 -5.60
N ASN A 24 -0.08 6.25 -4.76
CA ASN A 24 1.24 6.77 -5.09
C ASN A 24 1.83 6.02 -6.29
N HIS A 25 1.76 4.68 -6.28
CA HIS A 25 2.20 3.87 -7.42
C HIS A 25 1.41 4.16 -8.69
N TRP A 26 0.08 4.32 -8.58
CA TRP A 26 -0.75 4.65 -9.74
C TRP A 26 -0.49 6.05 -10.32
N ARG A 27 -0.28 7.04 -9.45
CA ARG A 27 0.02 8.43 -9.79
C ARG A 27 1.35 8.54 -10.51
N TYR A 28 2.37 7.87 -10.00
CA TYR A 28 3.74 7.95 -10.51
C TYR A 28 4.12 6.78 -11.45
N ARG A 29 3.17 5.94 -11.86
CA ARG A 29 3.41 4.78 -12.76
C ARG A 29 4.11 5.11 -14.07
N LYS A 30 3.96 6.35 -14.55
CA LYS A 30 4.56 6.83 -15.81
C LYS A 30 5.92 7.49 -15.63
N GLN A 31 6.31 7.80 -14.40
CA GLN A 31 7.67 8.25 -14.12
C GLN A 31 8.54 7.01 -14.00
N GLU A 32 9.68 6.98 -14.70
CA GLU A 32 10.73 5.97 -14.54
C GLU A 32 11.31 6.05 -13.12
N THR A 33 10.51 5.61 -12.16
CA THR A 33 10.86 5.61 -10.75
C THR A 33 11.53 4.27 -10.50
N LEU A 34 12.85 4.31 -10.33
CA LEU A 34 13.61 3.20 -9.80
C LEU A 34 12.89 2.68 -8.55
N ASN A 35 12.70 1.37 -8.49
CA ASN A 35 12.07 0.79 -7.31
C ASN A 35 12.90 1.14 -6.07
N LEU A 36 12.31 1.35 -4.89
CA LEU A 36 13.05 1.72 -3.67
C LEU A 36 14.20 0.73 -3.37
N LEU A 37 13.95 -0.54 -3.66
CA LEU A 37 14.92 -1.63 -3.54
C LEU A 37 16.05 -1.51 -4.57
N GLU A 38 15.72 -1.12 -5.80
CA GLU A 38 16.65 -0.90 -6.90
C GLU A 38 17.50 0.34 -6.65
N ALA A 39 16.90 1.44 -6.15
CA ALA A 39 17.61 2.63 -5.72
C ALA A 39 18.58 2.35 -4.55
N ALA A 40 18.22 1.44 -3.64
CA ALA A 40 19.08 1.02 -2.54
C ALA A 40 20.27 0.16 -3.03
N ILE A 41 20.03 -0.75 -3.98
CA ILE A 41 21.09 -1.56 -4.61
C ILE A 41 22.02 -0.66 -5.43
N LEU A 42 21.48 0.24 -6.26
CA LEU A 42 22.29 1.16 -7.06
C LEU A 42 23.11 2.13 -6.20
N ARG A 43 22.58 2.55 -5.05
CA ARG A 43 23.35 3.33 -4.06
C ARG A 43 24.52 2.55 -3.46
N SER A 44 24.43 1.23 -3.34
CA SER A 44 25.50 0.41 -2.77
C SER A 44 26.50 -0.08 -3.80
N THR A 45 26.10 -0.26 -5.06
CA THR A 45 26.95 -0.77 -6.14
C THR A 45 27.56 0.32 -7.03
N GLY A 46 27.00 1.54 -7.05
CA GLY A 46 27.48 2.64 -7.89
C GLY A 46 27.24 2.45 -9.39
N GLU A 47 26.44 1.45 -9.76
CA GLU A 47 26.12 1.13 -11.16
C GLU A 47 24.99 2.02 -11.69
N ALA A 48 24.89 2.11 -13.02
CA ALA A 48 23.81 2.82 -13.69
C ALA A 48 22.52 1.98 -13.63
N PRO A 49 21.34 2.62 -13.48
CA PRO A 49 20.07 1.91 -13.44
C PRO A 49 19.85 1.07 -14.70
N LEU A 50 19.53 -0.21 -14.50
CA LEU A 50 19.15 -1.12 -15.57
C LEU A 50 17.83 -0.66 -16.21
N PRO A 51 17.64 -0.87 -17.52
CA PRO A 51 16.38 -0.55 -18.16
C PRO A 51 15.26 -1.40 -17.55
N LEU A 52 14.15 -0.76 -17.18
CA LEU A 52 12.98 -1.40 -16.58
C LEU A 52 12.55 -2.62 -17.40
N THR A 53 12.49 -3.79 -16.74
CA THR A 53 12.05 -5.02 -17.39
C THR A 53 10.52 -5.09 -17.44
N LYS A 54 9.98 -5.98 -18.28
CA LYS A 54 8.53 -6.24 -18.33
C LYS A 54 7.98 -6.73 -16.99
N LEU A 55 8.79 -7.41 -16.19
CA LEU A 55 8.41 -7.91 -14.86
C LEU A 55 8.27 -6.76 -13.87
N ASP A 56 9.16 -5.77 -13.88
CA ASP A 56 9.09 -4.61 -12.99
C ASP A 56 7.83 -3.79 -13.25
N TRP A 57 7.45 -3.66 -14.52
CA TRP A 57 6.18 -3.06 -14.92
C TRP A 57 4.96 -3.83 -14.43
N PHE A 58 5.01 -5.16 -14.48
CA PHE A 58 3.95 -6.02 -13.94
C PHE A 58 3.82 -5.85 -12.43
N LEU A 59 4.94 -5.90 -11.69
CA LEU A 59 4.94 -5.77 -10.23
C LEU A 59 4.45 -4.39 -9.75
N LYS A 60 4.85 -3.30 -10.43
CA LYS A 60 4.35 -1.94 -10.13
C LYS A 60 2.83 -1.83 -10.31
N ASN A 61 2.31 -2.40 -11.39
CA ASN A 61 0.86 -2.41 -11.64
C ASN A 61 0.13 -3.30 -10.63
N LEU A 62 0.69 -4.46 -10.31
CA LEU A 62 0.14 -5.37 -9.31
C LEU A 62 0.07 -4.68 -7.94
N GLN A 63 1.11 -3.97 -7.52
CA GLN A 63 1.15 -3.23 -6.26
C GLN A 63 0.10 -2.11 -6.20
N ALA A 64 -0.12 -1.39 -7.31
CA ALA A 64 -1.19 -0.40 -7.40
C ALA A 64 -2.57 -1.05 -7.24
N VAL A 65 -2.82 -2.14 -7.96
CA VAL A 65 -4.10 -2.87 -7.91
C VAL A 65 -4.35 -3.44 -6.52
N LEU A 66 -3.35 -4.10 -5.91
CA LEU A 66 -3.44 -4.63 -4.56
C LEU A 66 -3.69 -3.51 -3.54
N GLY A 67 -3.05 -2.35 -3.68
CA GLY A 67 -3.29 -1.19 -2.80
C GLY A 67 -4.73 -0.69 -2.85
N PHE A 68 -5.33 -0.65 -4.04
CA PHE A 68 -6.74 -0.25 -4.22
C PHE A 68 -7.75 -1.30 -3.79
N ILE A 69 -7.37 -2.57 -3.71
CA ILE A 69 -8.27 -3.64 -3.24
C ILE A 69 -8.15 -3.80 -1.73
N LEU A 70 -6.92 -3.94 -1.23
CA LEU A 70 -6.64 -4.20 0.18
C LEU A 70 -6.90 -2.96 1.04
N GLY A 71 -6.58 -1.76 0.55
CA GLY A 71 -6.80 -0.51 1.29
C GLY A 71 -8.25 -0.34 1.75
N PRO A 72 -9.23 -0.35 0.83
CA PRO A 72 -10.64 -0.29 1.17
C PRO A 72 -11.12 -1.47 2.01
N LEU A 73 -10.60 -2.68 1.77
CA LEU A 73 -10.92 -3.86 2.59
C LEU A 73 -10.56 -3.65 4.06
N PHE A 74 -9.35 -3.17 4.34
CA PHE A 74 -8.90 -2.88 5.70
C PHE A 74 -9.65 -1.69 6.32
N ILE A 75 -10.00 -0.68 5.51
CA ILE A 75 -10.84 0.44 5.98
C ILE A 75 -12.22 -0.07 6.38
N LEU A 76 -12.89 -0.83 5.51
CA LEU A 76 -14.22 -1.39 5.79
C LEU A 76 -14.21 -2.32 7.00
N ALA A 77 -13.20 -3.17 7.12
CA ALA A 77 -13.02 -4.03 8.29
C ALA A 77 -12.84 -3.21 9.57
N GLY A 78 -12.02 -2.15 9.53
CA GLY A 78 -11.80 -1.27 10.68
C GLY A 78 -13.06 -0.52 11.10
N VAL A 79 -13.82 0.00 10.13
CA VAL A 79 -15.13 0.63 10.38
C VAL A 79 -16.11 -0.37 10.99
N ALA A 80 -16.23 -1.58 10.43
CA ALA A 80 -17.14 -2.60 10.93
C ALA A 80 -16.81 -3.03 12.37
N ILE A 81 -15.53 -3.20 12.70
CA ILE A 81 -15.07 -3.52 14.07
C ILE A 81 -15.47 -2.42 15.05
N ILE A 82 -15.22 -1.14 14.68
CA ILE A 82 -15.56 0.00 15.55
C ILE A 82 -17.07 0.12 15.72
N LEU A 83 -17.84 0.04 14.65
CA LEU A 83 -19.30 0.19 14.72
C LEU A 83 -19.96 -0.96 15.50
N GLY A 84 -19.47 -2.20 15.33
CA GLY A 84 -19.96 -3.35 16.10
C GLY A 84 -19.67 -3.23 17.59
N GLU A 85 -18.52 -2.68 17.99
CA GLU A 85 -18.21 -2.41 19.41
C GLU A 85 -19.00 -1.22 19.98
N LEU A 86 -19.43 -0.29 19.13
CA LEU A 86 -20.29 0.83 19.54
C LEU A 86 -21.78 0.46 19.54
N GLU A 87 -22.13 -0.79 19.22
CA GLU A 87 -23.52 -1.26 19.03
C GLU A 87 -24.31 -0.42 17.99
N LEU A 88 -23.58 0.17 17.03
CA LEU A 88 -24.14 0.98 15.94
C LEU A 88 -24.40 0.15 14.67
N LEU A 89 -24.08 -1.15 14.72
CA LEU A 89 -24.26 -2.17 13.69
C LEU A 89 -24.52 -3.52 14.37
#